data_AF-A0A1C6PAE2-F1
#
_entry.id   AF-A0A1C6PAE2-F1
#
_cell.length_a   1.000
_cell.length_b   1.000
_cell.length_c   1.000
_cell.angle_alpha   90.00
_cell.angle_beta   90.00
_cell.angle_gamma   90.00
#
_symmetry.space_group_name_H-M   'P 1'
#
loop_
_entity.id
_entity.type
_entity.pdbx_description
1 polymer ?
#
loop_
_entity_poly.entity_id
_entity_poly.type
_entity_poly.pdbx_seq_one_letter_code
_entity_poly.pdbx_strand_id
1 'polypeptide(L)'
;MAVIVIFDSLGMTRGLYEQVSRGITGMNKVADKLGDWPVPGLISHVAAPTPGGFIVVDVWESEEAYQAFAAVVLPLLRELGAPNVEPRIYPVFRLVTS
;
A
#
# COMPACT_ATOMS: atom_id res chain seq x y z
N MET A 1 11.37 -7.91 11.72
CA MET A 1 11.71 -8.79 10.57
C MET A 1 10.87 -8.33 9.40
N ALA A 2 11.46 -8.24 8.20
CA ALA A 2 10.74 -7.73 7.04
C ALA A 2 9.50 -8.56 6.70
N VAL A 3 8.47 -7.91 6.19
CA VAL A 3 7.21 -8.53 5.79
C VAL A 3 6.80 -8.11 4.39
N ILE A 4 6.15 -9.02 3.67
CA ILE A 4 5.41 -8.72 2.45
C ILE A 4 3.94 -8.55 2.81
N VAL A 5 3.33 -7.47 2.32
CA VAL A 5 1.92 -7.16 2.51
C VAL A 5 1.25 -7.11 1.15
N ILE A 6 0.19 -7.92 0.97
CA ILE A 6 -0.53 -8.05 -0.29
C ILE A 6 -1.97 -7.61 -0.08
N PHE A 7 -2.38 -6.54 -0.77
CA PHE A 7 -3.77 -6.15 -0.93
C PHE A 7 -4.27 -6.62 -2.28
N ASP A 8 -5.33 -7.42 -2.29
CA ASP A 8 -6.00 -7.91 -3.49
C ASP A 8 -7.44 -7.38 -3.48
N SER A 9 -7.63 -6.22 -4.08
CA SER A 9 -8.84 -5.40 -3.93
C SER A 9 -9.76 -5.52 -5.14
N LEU A 10 -10.63 -6.53 -5.10
CA LEU A 10 -11.74 -6.66 -6.05
C LEU A 10 -12.63 -5.40 -6.00
N GLY A 11 -12.97 -4.87 -7.17
CA GLY A 11 -13.76 -3.65 -7.33
C GLY A 11 -12.97 -2.34 -7.21
N MET A 12 -11.69 -2.38 -6.84
CA MET A 12 -10.86 -1.18 -6.78
C MET A 12 -10.48 -0.70 -8.19
N THR A 13 -10.79 0.56 -8.49
CA THR A 13 -10.50 1.16 -9.81
C THR A 13 -9.18 1.92 -9.79
N ARG A 14 -8.60 2.15 -10.98
CA ARG A 14 -7.41 3.01 -11.12
C ARG A 14 -7.65 4.42 -10.57
N GLY A 15 -8.81 5.02 -10.86
CA GLY A 15 -9.14 6.37 -10.37
C GLY A 15 -9.17 6.44 -8.85
N LEU A 16 -9.75 5.42 -8.20
CA LEU A 16 -9.78 5.33 -6.74
C LEU A 16 -8.40 5.09 -6.15
N TYR A 17 -7.59 4.21 -6.75
CA TYR A 17 -6.18 4.01 -6.37
C TYR A 17 -5.38 5.32 -6.42
N GLU A 18 -5.50 6.09 -7.51
CA GLU A 18 -4.80 7.36 -7.63
C GLU A 18 -5.30 8.41 -6.62
N GLN A 19 -6.60 8.40 -6.28
CA GLN A 19 -7.15 9.25 -5.22
C GLN A 19 -6.56 8.90 -3.84
N VAL A 20 -6.50 7.62 -3.50
CA VAL A 20 -5.90 7.14 -2.25
C VAL A 20 -4.41 7.52 -2.20
N SER A 21 -3.66 7.31 -3.29
CA SER A 21 -2.22 7.66 -3.34
C SER A 21 -1.97 9.16 -3.13
N ARG A 22 -2.80 10.03 -3.74
CA ARG A 22 -2.75 11.48 -3.48
C ARG A 22 -3.06 11.83 -2.03
N GLY A 23 -4.06 11.17 -1.44
CA GLY A 23 -4.40 11.38 -0.02
C GLY A 23 -3.30 10.93 0.94
N ILE A 24 -2.65 9.80 0.67
CA ILE A 24 -1.54 9.26 1.48
C ILE A 24 -0.36 10.22 1.54
N THR A 25 0.04 10.76 0.38
CA THR A 25 1.23 11.61 0.29
C THR A 25 0.97 13.04 0.77
N GLY A 26 -0.30 13.44 0.91
CA GLY A 26 -0.69 14.85 1.05
C GLY A 26 -0.28 15.71 -0.15
N MET A 27 0.19 15.07 -1.24
CA MET A 27 0.60 15.74 -2.45
C MET A 27 -0.50 15.58 -3.49
N ASN A 28 -0.73 16.62 -4.30
CA ASN A 28 -1.62 16.53 -5.46
C ASN A 28 -1.07 15.62 -6.59
N LYS A 29 -0.17 14.68 -6.27
CA LYS A 29 0.44 13.69 -7.18
C LYS A 29 0.41 12.30 -6.56
N VAL A 30 0.46 11.29 -7.42
CA VAL A 30 0.68 9.89 -7.02
C VAL A 30 2.14 9.77 -6.54
N ALA A 31 2.37 8.98 -5.49
CA ALA A 31 3.71 8.72 -4.98
C ALA A 31 4.59 8.09 -6.08
N ASP A 32 5.79 8.64 -6.30
CA ASP A 32 6.73 8.14 -7.34
C ASP A 32 8.09 7.71 -6.77
N LYS A 33 8.33 7.96 -5.48
CA LYS A 33 9.52 7.54 -4.75
C LYS A 33 9.15 7.12 -3.34
N LEU A 34 9.95 6.23 -2.73
CA LEU A 34 9.70 5.73 -1.37
C LEU A 34 9.62 6.84 -0.32
N GLY A 35 10.41 7.91 -0.48
CA GLY A 35 10.39 9.08 0.41
C GLY A 35 9.10 9.89 0.38
N ASP A 36 8.16 9.57 -0.51
CA ASP A 36 6.83 10.18 -0.53
C ASP A 36 5.86 9.50 0.47
N TRP A 37 6.21 8.34 1.03
CA TRP A 37 5.36 7.67 2.02
C TRP A 37 5.33 8.44 3.34
N PRO A 38 4.17 8.48 4.04
CA PRO A 38 3.99 9.28 5.25
C PRO A 38 4.70 8.66 6.47
N VAL A 39 5.23 7.45 6.34
CA VAL A 39 5.93 6.72 7.41
C VAL A 39 7.21 6.08 6.87
N PRO A 40 8.24 5.87 7.70
CA PRO A 40 9.45 5.17 7.29
C PRO A 40 9.23 3.65 7.19
N GLY A 41 10.21 2.95 6.63
CA GLY A 41 10.29 1.49 6.66
C GLY A 41 9.66 0.77 5.46
N LEU A 42 9.14 1.51 4.47
CA LEU A 42 8.78 0.93 3.18
C LEU A 42 10.05 0.68 2.35
N ILE A 43 10.21 -0.55 1.89
CA ILE A 43 11.34 -1.00 1.06
C ILE A 43 10.95 -0.99 -0.43
N SER A 44 9.74 -1.42 -0.74
CA SER A 44 9.24 -1.47 -2.11
C SER A 44 7.73 -1.38 -2.11
N HIS A 45 7.20 -0.66 -3.10
CA HIS A 45 5.77 -0.58 -3.38
C HIS A 45 5.55 -0.87 -4.86
N VAL A 46 4.67 -1.81 -5.15
CA VAL A 46 4.19 -2.06 -6.51
C VAL A 46 2.67 -2.18 -6.50
N ALA A 47 2.05 -1.63 -7.53
CA ALA A 47 0.61 -1.69 -7.70
C ALA A 47 0.26 -1.93 -9.16
N ALA A 48 -0.77 -2.73 -9.42
CA ALA A 48 -1.21 -3.03 -10.76
C ALA A 48 -2.74 -3.22 -10.82
N PRO A 49 -3.41 -2.78 -11.92
CA PRO A 49 -4.77 -3.19 -12.17
C PRO A 49 -4.84 -4.70 -12.43
N THR A 50 -5.86 -5.35 -11.90
CA THR A 50 -6.23 -6.73 -12.23
C THR A 50 -7.53 -6.72 -13.06
N PRO A 51 -7.95 -7.85 -13.67
CA PRO A 51 -9.17 -7.88 -14.48
C PRO A 51 -10.44 -7.40 -13.75
N GLY A 52 -10.46 -7.47 -12.42
CA GLY A 52 -11.63 -7.07 -11.61
C GLY A 52 -11.32 -6.07 -10.50
N GLY A 53 -10.11 -5.50 -10.44
CA GLY A 53 -9.71 -4.71 -9.29
C GLY A 53 -8.28 -4.17 -9.37
N PHE A 54 -7.62 -4.14 -8.22
CA PHE A 54 -6.23 -3.71 -8.08
C PHE A 54 -5.48 -4.63 -7.13
N ILE A 55 -4.22 -4.90 -7.44
CA ILE A 55 -3.29 -5.56 -6.52
C ILE A 55 -2.24 -4.54 -6.08
N VAL A 56 -1.94 -4.51 -4.79
CA VAL A 56 -0.81 -3.77 -4.21
C VAL A 56 0.05 -4.76 -3.44
N VAL A 57 1.35 -4.70 -3.66
CA VAL A 57 2.33 -5.52 -2.95
C VAL A 57 3.39 -4.59 -2.38
N ASP A 58 3.50 -4.58 -1.07
CA ASP A 58 4.50 -3.81 -0.35
C ASP A 58 5.48 -4.72 0.37
N VAL A 59 6.74 -4.30 0.44
CA VAL A 59 7.73 -4.88 1.33
C VAL A 59 8.06 -3.86 2.40
N TRP A 60 7.88 -4.23 3.66
CA TRP A 60 8.15 -3.39 4.83
C TRP A 60 9.30 -3.97 5.66
N GLU A 61 10.09 -3.11 6.31
CA GLU A 61 11.16 -3.49 7.23
C GLU A 61 10.63 -4.32 8.43
N SER A 62 9.39 -4.09 8.83
CA SER A 62 8.71 -4.85 9.87
C SER A 62 7.18 -4.75 9.79
N GLU A 63 6.50 -5.64 10.51
CA GLU A 63 5.04 -5.54 10.66
C GLU A 63 4.65 -4.25 11.38
N GLU A 64 5.43 -3.77 12.36
CA GLU A 64 5.19 -2.51 13.05
C GLU A 64 5.26 -1.30 12.11
N ALA A 65 6.20 -1.29 11.16
CA ALA A 65 6.30 -0.25 10.12
C ALA A 65 5.05 -0.26 9.23
N TYR A 66 4.59 -1.45 8.83
CA TYR A 66 3.32 -1.58 8.12
C TYR A 66 2.13 -1.11 8.95
N GLN A 67 2.03 -1.46 10.24
CA GLN A 67 0.91 -1.04 11.08
C GLN A 67 0.85 0.48 11.26
N ALA A 68 2.00 1.16 11.33
CA ALA A 68 2.07 2.61 11.32
C ALA A 68 1.47 3.20 10.03
N PHE A 69 1.75 2.58 8.87
CA PHE A 69 1.13 2.96 7.61
C PHE A 69 -0.37 2.64 7.56
N ALA A 70 -0.77 1.46 8.04
CA ALA A 70 -2.16 1.01 8.10
C ALA A 70 -3.04 2.00 8.88
N ALA A 71 -2.52 2.55 9.98
CA ALA A 71 -3.21 3.58 10.76
C ALA A 71 -3.52 4.87 9.97
N VAL A 72 -2.73 5.16 8.92
CA VAL A 72 -2.93 6.31 8.03
C VAL A 72 -3.85 5.95 6.85
N VAL A 73 -3.60 4.83 6.18
CA VAL A 73 -4.29 4.49 4.93
C VAL A 73 -5.68 3.90 5.14
N LEU A 74 -5.93 3.14 6.21
CA LEU A 74 -7.23 2.49 6.44
C LEU A 74 -8.39 3.48 6.68
N PRO A 75 -8.23 4.59 7.43
CA PRO A 75 -9.24 5.64 7.50
C PRO A 75 -9.55 6.24 6.13
N LEU A 76 -8.52 6.55 5.34
CA LEU A 76 -8.65 7.15 4.02
C LEU A 76 -9.37 6.21 3.02
N LEU A 77 -9.03 4.92 3.03
CA LEU A 77 -9.70 3.91 2.21
C LEU A 77 -11.20 3.84 2.54
N ARG A 78 -11.56 3.89 3.83
CA ARG A 78 -12.96 3.89 4.27
C ARG A 78 -13.69 5.15 3.84
N GLU A 79 -13.07 6.31 4.00
CA GLU A 79 -13.65 7.61 3.60
C GLU A 79 -13.93 7.67 2.09
N LEU A 80 -13.00 7.16 1.28
CA LEU A 80 -13.11 7.14 -0.18
C LEU A 80 -13.95 5.97 -0.72
N GLY A 81 -14.57 5.17 0.16
CA GLY A 81 -15.43 4.05 -0.23
C GLY A 81 -14.70 2.91 -0.92
N ALA A 82 -13.41 2.71 -0.61
CA ALA A 82 -12.64 1.60 -1.14
C ALA A 82 -13.12 0.25 -0.57
N PRO A 83 -12.96 -0.86 -1.33
CA PRO A 83 -13.28 -2.19 -0.85
C PRO A 83 -12.54 -2.49 0.47
N ASN A 84 -13.25 -3.04 1.44
CA ASN A 84 -12.63 -3.52 2.67
C ASN A 84 -11.96 -4.87 2.39
N VAL A 85 -10.63 -4.89 2.46
CA VAL A 85 -9.82 -6.08 2.16
C VAL A 85 -8.90 -6.32 3.34
N GLU A 86 -8.91 -7.56 3.83
CA GLU A 86 -7.92 -8.00 4.80
C GLU A 86 -6.61 -8.33 4.05
N PRO A 87 -5.50 -7.64 4.32
CA PRO A 87 -4.25 -7.88 3.63
C PRO A 87 -3.64 -9.20 4.08
N ARG A 88 -2.99 -9.88 3.14
CA ARG A 88 -2.15 -11.04 3.47
C ARG A 88 -0.77 -10.55 3.86
N ILE A 89 -0.28 -10.98 5.01
CA ILE A 89 1.03 -10.61 5.55
C ILE A 89 1.87 -11.87 5.70
N TYR A 90 3.08 -11.86 5.14
CA TYR A 90 4.02 -12.97 5.29
C TYR A 90 5.42 -12.47 5.70
N PRO A 91 6.14 -13.21 6.54
CA PRO A 91 7.53 -12.90 6.83
C PRO A 91 8.39 -13.10 5.58
N VAL A 92 9.27 -12.14 5.29
CA VAL A 92 10.18 -12.22 4.15
C VAL A 92 11.33 -13.18 4.48
N PHE A 93 11.45 -14.23 3.67
CA PHE A 93 12.57 -15.18 3.79
C PHE A 93 13.85 -14.66 3.13
N ARG A 94 13.74 -13.94 2.00
CA ARG A 94 14.87 -13.34 1.28
C ARG A 94 14.43 -12.07 0.56
N LEU A 95 15.19 -11.00 0.73
CA LEU A 95 15.05 -9.73 0.04
C LEU A 95 16.35 -9.40 -0.69
N VAL A 96 16.24 -9.04 -1.98
CA VAL A 96 17.34 -8.53 -2.79
C VAL A 96 16.88 -7.23 -3.42
N THR A 97 17.63 -6.16 -3.18
CA THR A 97 17.34 -4.80 -3.64
C THR A 97 18.64 -4.21 -4.20
N SER A 98 18.52 -3.25 -5.13
CA SER A 98 19.64 -2.56 -5.78
C SER A 98 20.29 -1.52 -4.88
#